data_AF-A0A940RKN2-F1
#
_entry.id   AF-A0A940RKN2-F1
#
_cell.length_a   1.000
_cell.length_b   1.000
_cell.length_c   1.000
_cell.angle_alpha   90.00
_cell.angle_beta   90.00
_cell.angle_gamma   90.00
#
_symmetry.space_group_name_H-M   'P 1'
#
loop_
_entity.id
_entity.type
_entity.pdbx_description
1 polymer ?
#
loop_
_entity_poly.entity_id
_entity_poly.type
_entity_poly.pdbx_seq_one_letter_code
_entity_poly.pdbx_strand_id
1 'polypeptide(L)' 'MDAIMVVTKPFDWSVERQGQVLSRHSTQEAAYKAALDYASALFEEGVATQVAIKAEARSFGRLSID' A
#
# COMPACT_ATOMS: atom_id res chain seq x y z
N MET A 1 16.86 -0.93 4.21
CA MET A 1 16.16 -1.57 3.08
C MET A 1 14.99 -0.67 2.74
N ASP A 2 14.87 -0.24 1.48
CA ASP A 2 13.75 0.60 1.06
C ASP A 2 12.47 -0.24 0.98
N ALA A 3 11.31 0.39 1.17
CA ALA A 3 10.04 -0.33 1.22
C ALA A 3 8.92 0.40 0.52
N ILE A 4 8.19 -0.35 -0.31
CA ILE A 4 6.89 0.02 -0.84
C ILE A 4 5.81 -0.74 -0.06
N MET A 5 4.89 0.00 0.54
CA MET A 5 3.81 -0.51 1.36
C MET A 5 2.50 -0.46 0.57
N VAL A 6 1.84 -1.61 0.42
CA VAL A 6 0.43 -1.67 0.01
C VAL A 6 -0.41 -1.60 1.28
N VAL A 7 -1.08 -0.47 1.50
CA VAL A 7 -1.94 -0.25 2.66
C VAL A 7 -3.38 -0.63 2.31
N THR A 8 -3.96 -1.50 3.12
CA THR A 8 -5.28 -2.07 2.84
C THR A 8 -6.35 -1.35 3.67
N LYS A 9 -7.09 -0.41 3.07
CA LYS A 9 -8.34 0.10 3.67
C LYS A 9 -9.54 -0.45 2.89
N PRO A 10 -10.71 -0.62 3.55
CA PRO A 10 -11.93 -1.02 2.84
C PRO A 10 -12.22 -0.05 1.69
N PHE A 11 -12.22 -0.58 0.46
CA PHE A 11 -12.49 0.17 -0.78
C PHE A 11 -11.51 1.33 -1.11
N ASP A 12 -10.38 1.45 -0.40
CA ASP A 12 -9.34 2.45 -0.64
C ASP A 12 -7.95 1.83 -0.38
N TRP A 13 -7.23 1.50 -1.44
CA TRP A 13 -5.90 0.89 -1.37
C TRP A 13 -4.86 1.94 -1.71
N SER A 14 -3.93 2.23 -0.80
CA SER A 14 -2.81 3.14 -1.08
C SER A 14 -1.50 2.38 -1.25
N VAL A 15 -0.66 2.90 -2.16
CA VAL A 15 0.73 2.49 -2.28
C VAL A 15 1.58 3.60 -1.68
N GLU A 16 2.39 3.27 -0.69
CA GLU A 16 3.19 4.22 0.08
C GLU A 16 4.67 3.88 0.02
N ARG A 17 5.52 4.90 0.02
CA ARG A 17 6.97 4.76 0.20
C ARG A 17 7.42 5.81 1.20
N GLN A 18 8.13 5.39 2.24
CA GLN A 18 8.64 6.30 3.29
C GLN A 18 7.56 7.21 3.90
N GLY A 19 6.33 6.71 4.02
CA GLY A 19 5.18 7.45 4.57
C GLY A 19 4.50 8.41 3.59
N GLN A 20 4.96 8.50 2.33
CA GLN A 20 4.30 9.26 1.28
C GLN A 20 3.42 8.37 0.41
N VAL A 21 2.18 8.81 0.15
CA VAL A 21 1.27 8.12 -0.77
C VAL A 21 1.70 8.40 -2.21
N LEU A 22 2.09 7.36 -2.93
CA LEU A 22 2.44 7.43 -4.35
C LEU A 22 1.20 7.37 -5.25
N SER A 23 0.26 6.48 -4.91
CA SER A 23 -1.01 6.32 -5.64
C SER A 23 -2.11 5.68 -4.79
N ARG A 24 -3.35 5.80 -5.25
CA ARG A 24 -4.54 5.17 -4.66
C ARG A 24 -5.32 4.38 -5.71
N HIS A 25 -5.92 3.27 -5.28
CA HIS A 25 -6.57 2.31 -6.14
C HIS A 25 -7.86 1.79 -5.50
N SER A 26 -8.87 1.51 -6.34
CA SER A 26 -10.16 0.97 -5.89
C SER A 26 -10.12 -0.54 -5.65
N THR A 27 -9.10 -1.24 -6.17
CA THR A 27 -8.96 -2.69 -6.04
C THR A 27 -7.60 -3.08 -5.47
N GLN A 28 -7.59 -4.22 -4.80
CA GLN A 28 -6.38 -4.86 -4.31
C GLN A 28 -5.37 -5.08 -5.44
N GLU A 29 -5.81 -5.75 -6.51
CA GLU A 29 -4.97 -6.13 -7.64
C GLU A 29 -4.26 -4.92 -8.27
N ALA A 30 -4.97 -3.81 -8.49
CA ALA A 30 -4.40 -2.60 -9.04
C ALA A 30 -3.31 -1.99 -8.14
N ALA A 31 -3.53 -1.99 -6.82
CA ALA A 31 -2.54 -1.51 -5.85
C ALA A 31 -1.28 -2.40 -5.82
N TYR A 32 -1.42 -3.72 -5.87
CA TYR A 32 -0.27 -4.63 -5.95
C TYR A 32 0.50 -4.45 -7.25
N LYS A 33 -0.20 -4.37 -8.39
CA LYS A 33 0.45 -4.14 -9.68
C LYS A 33 1.26 -2.84 -9.64
N ALA A 34 0.66 -1.75 -9.17
CA ALA A 34 1.35 -0.47 -9.05
C ALA A 34 2.57 -0.56 -8.11
N ALA A 35 2.46 -1.24 -6.97
CA ALA A 35 3.57 -1.43 -6.05
C ALA A 35 4.74 -2.21 -6.69
N LEU A 36 4.45 -3.24 -7.50
CA LEU A 36 5.45 -3.98 -8.25
C LEU A 36 6.08 -3.14 -9.36
N ASP A 37 5.29 -2.33 -10.06
CA ASP A 37 5.77 -1.42 -11.11
C ASP A 37 6.76 -0.40 -10.50
N TYR A 38 6.43 0.22 -9.35
CA TYR A 38 7.34 1.13 -8.65
C TYR A 38 8.60 0.44 -8.11
N ALA A 39 8.47 -0.77 -7.55
CA ALA A 39 9.62 -1.52 -7.06
C ALA A 39 10.57 -1.93 -8.19
N SER A 40 10.01 -2.24 -9.37
CA SER A 40 10.79 -2.57 -10.57
C SER A 40 11.58 -1.37 -11.06
N ALA A 41 10.95 -0.18 -11.12
CA ALA A 41 11.66 1.06 -11.48
C ALA A 41 12.82 1.38 -10.52
N LEU A 42 12.60 1.22 -9.21
CA LEU A 42 13.65 1.40 -8.20
C LEU A 42 14.77 0.36 -8.30
N PHE A 43 14.42 -0.88 -8.65
CA PHE A 43 15.40 -1.93 -8.88
C PHE A 43 16.31 -1.61 -10.08
N GLU A 44 15.76 -1.06 -11.16
CA GLU A 44 16.53 -0.60 -12.33
C GLU A 44 17.51 0.53 -11.96
N GLU A 45 17.19 1.34 -10.94
CA GLU A 45 18.07 2.36 -10.35
C GLU A 45 19.09 1.79 -9.34
N GLY A 46 19.11 0.47 -9.11
CA GLY A 46 20.01 -0.20 -8.18
C GLY A 46 19.55 -0.16 -6.72
N VAL A 47 18.30 0.20 -6.45
CA VAL A 47 17.75 0.30 -5.09
C VAL A 47 17.06 -1.01 -4.70
N ALA A 48 17.66 -1.73 -3.74
CA ALA A 48 17.05 -2.91 -3.15
C ALA A 48 15.77 -2.54 -2.37
N THR A 49 14.62 -2.90 -2.94
CA THR A 49 13.30 -2.49 -2.48
C THR A 49 12.47 -3.72 -2.10
N GLN A 50 11.86 -3.69 -0.91
CA GLN A 50 10.90 -4.70 -0.48
C GLN A 50 9.47 -4.21 -0.73
N VAL A 51 8.62 -5.08 -1.28
CA VAL A 51 7.16 -4.82 -1.30
C VAL A 51 6.53 -5.54 -0.12
N ALA A 52 5.79 -4.80 0.71
CA ALA A 52 5.12 -5.34 1.89
C ALA A 52 3.68 -4.85 2.00
N ILE A 53 2.87 -5.61 2.74
CA ILE A 53 1.44 -5.36 2.90
C ILE A 53 1.22 -4.86 4.32
N LYS A 54 0.61 -3.68 4.44
CA LYS A 54 0.19 -3.12 5.72
C LYS A 54 -1.32 -3.24 5.82
N ALA A 55 -1.79 -4.24 6.56
CA ALA A 55 -3.18 -4.31 6.92
C ALA A 55 -3.49 -3.18 7.91
N GLU A 56 -4.31 -2.20 7.53
CA GLU A 56 -4.88 -1.32 8.54
C GLU A 56 -5.89 -2.11 9.37
N ALA A 57 -5.80 -1.93 10.68
CA ALA A 57 -6.72 -2.56 11.60
C ALA A 57 -8.14 -2.15 11.22
N ARG A 58 -8.98 -3.14 10.92
CA ARG A 58 -10.42 -2.93 10.76
C ARG A 58 -10.97 -2.52 12.11
N SER A 59 -11.02 -1.23 12.40
CA SER A 59 -11.81 -0.73 13.53
C SER A 59 -13.26 -0.83 13.10
N PHE A 60 -13.94 -1.92 13.47
CA PHE A 60 -15.39 -1.93 13.52
C PHE A 60 -15.76 -0.87 14.56
N GLY A 61 -16.14 0.33 14.10
CA GLY A 61 -16.72 1.33 14.97
C GLY A 61 -17.89 0.67 15.68
N ARG A 62 -17.77 0.49 17.00
CA ARG A 62 -18.86 0.02 17.84
C ARG A 62 -19.99 1.01 17.61
N LEU A 63 -21.02 0.62 16.87
CA LEU A 63 -22.26 1.37 16.81
C LEU A 63 -22.77 1.40 18.25
N SER A 64 -22.52 2.50 18.96
CA SER A 64 -23.26 2.83 20.17
C SER A 64 -24.68 3.07 19.71
N ILE A 65 -25.50 2.02 19.80
CA ILE A 65 -26.94 2.17 19.76
C ILE A 65 -27.28 2.60 21.18
N ASP A 66 -27.39 3.91 21.40
CA ASP A 66 -28.14 4.48 22.51
C ASP A 66 -29.65 4.29 22.28
#